data_AF-A0A2H0V732-F1
#
_entry.id   AF-A0A2H0V732-F1
#
_cell.length_a   1.000
_cell.length_b   1.000
_cell.length_c   1.000
_cell.angle_alpha   90.00
_cell.angle_beta   90.00
_cell.angle_gamma   90.00
#
_symmetry.space_group_name_H-M   'P 1'
#
loop_
_entity.id
_entity.type
_entity.pdbx_description
1 polymer ?
#
loop_
_entity_poly.entity_id
_entity_poly.type
_entity_poly.pdbx_seq_one_letter_code
_entity_poly.pdbx_strand_id
1 'polypeptide(L)' 'MKIYFIGQKGIPAVGGGVESYVDNLAARLAKKGHEVFVYTRWSYSDRRRKTYKGVNLINLPSL' A
#
# COMPACT_ATOMS: atom_id res chain seq x y z
N MET A 1 -5.52 -3.02 -15.37
CA MET A 1 -5.13 -4.32 -14.77
C MET A 1 -5.25 -4.22 -13.26
N LYS A 2 -5.67 -5.30 -12.58
CA LYS A 2 -5.73 -5.39 -11.11
C LYS A 2 -4.41 -5.92 -10.56
N ILE A 3 -3.80 -5.19 -9.64
CA ILE A 3 -2.46 -5.51 -9.09
C ILE A 3 -2.56 -5.51 -7.57
N TYR A 4 -2.11 -6.59 -6.94
CA TYR A 4 -2.11 -6.74 -5.48
C TYR A 4 -0.68 -6.83 -4.97
N PHE A 5 -0.30 -5.92 -4.07
CA PHE A 5 0.97 -5.97 -3.37
C PHE A 5 0.80 -6.64 -2.00
N ILE A 6 1.60 -7.67 -1.78
CA ILE A 6 1.69 -8.44 -0.54
C ILE A 6 3.13 -8.43 -0.03
N GLY A 7 3.31 -8.51 1.29
CA GLY A 7 4.63 -8.66 1.90
C GLY A 7 5.20 -7.39 2.56
N GLN A 8 4.83 -6.18 2.12
CA GLN A 8 5.19 -4.96 2.85
C GLN A 8 4.38 -4.80 4.16
N LYS A 9 4.90 -3.99 5.09
CA LYS A 9 4.22 -3.70 6.36
C LYS A 9 3.04 -2.74 6.19
N GLY A 10 3.22 -1.68 5.42
CA GLY A 10 2.21 -0.64 5.28
C GLY A 10 2.62 0.43 4.27
N ILE A 11 1.63 1.18 3.79
CA ILE A 11 1.85 2.45 3.08
C ILE A 11 0.90 3.51 3.67
N PRO A 12 1.33 4.77 3.90
CA PRO A 12 2.61 5.37 3.55
C PRO A 12 3.80 4.70 4.24
N ALA A 13 4.92 4.58 3.54
CA ALA A 13 6.12 4.00 4.14
C ALA A 13 6.64 4.90 5.26
N VAL A 14 6.70 4.39 6.50
CA VAL A 14 7.26 5.11 7.67
C VAL A 14 8.77 4.89 7.78
N GLY A 15 9.28 3.77 7.24
CA GLY A 15 10.70 3.45 7.16
C GLY A 15 11.27 3.56 5.73
N GLY A 16 12.57 3.35 5.62
CA GLY A 16 13.29 3.25 4.34
C GLY A 16 13.24 1.85 3.71
N GLY A 17 13.91 1.68 2.57
CA GLY A 17 14.11 0.36 1.95
C GLY A 17 12.93 -0.12 1.12
N VAL A 18 12.54 -1.39 1.32
CA VAL A 18 11.54 -2.06 0.48
C VAL A 18 10.18 -1.37 0.60
N GLU A 19 9.75 -0.92 1.78
CA GLU A 19 8.48 -0.22 1.93
C GLU A 19 8.43 1.08 1.11
N SER A 20 9.51 1.87 1.11
CA SER A 20 9.57 3.12 0.31
C SER A 20 9.53 2.84 -1.19
N TYR A 21 10.19 1.77 -1.64
CA TYR A 21 10.14 1.37 -3.04
C TYR A 21 8.72 0.98 -3.46
N VAL A 22 8.05 0.17 -2.63
CA VAL A 22 6.69 -0.28 -2.91
C VAL A 22 5.67 0.86 -2.87
N ASP A 23 5.76 1.81 -1.93
CA ASP A 23 4.91 3.03 -1.91
C ASP A 23 5.00 3.78 -3.25
N ASN A 24 6.22 4.06 -3.69
CA ASN A 24 6.46 4.79 -4.93
C ASN A 24 6.00 4.00 -6.18
N LEU A 25 6.27 2.70 -6.23
CA LEU A 25 5.87 1.85 -7.34
C LEU A 25 4.34 1.73 -7.43
N ALA A 26 3.67 1.46 -6.31
CA ALA A 26 2.22 1.33 -6.24
C ALA A 26 1.53 2.62 -6.68
N ALA A 27 1.99 3.78 -6.19
CA ALA A 27 1.45 5.09 -6.59
C ALA A 27 1.65 5.37 -8.09
N ARG A 28 2.81 5.01 -8.66
CA ARG A 28 3.09 5.17 -10.09
C ARG A 28 2.21 4.27 -10.96
N LEU A 29 1.98 3.03 -10.53
CA LEU A 29 1.09 2.10 -11.23
C LEU A 29 -0.37 2.58 -11.17
N ALA A 30 -0.82 3.05 -10.02
CA ALA A 30 -2.15 3.67 -9.89
C ALA A 30 -2.30 4.87 -10.83
N LYS A 31 -1.28 5.75 -10.88
CA LYS A 31 -1.26 6.91 -11.80
C LYS A 31 -1.29 6.52 -13.27
N LYS A 32 -0.77 5.34 -13.64
CA LYS A 32 -0.85 4.79 -15.01
C LYS A 32 -2.24 4.18 -15.34
N GLY A 33 -3.21 4.27 -14.43
CA GLY A 33 -4.57 3.75 -14.63
C GLY A 33 -4.74 2.28 -14.25
N HIS A 34 -3.78 1.68 -13.56
CA HIS A 34 -3.96 0.35 -12.99
C HIS A 34 -4.76 0.43 -11.69
N GLU A 35 -5.56 -0.61 -11.41
CA GLU A 35 -6.28 -0.73 -10.16
C GLU A 35 -5.39 -1.46 -9.15
N VAL A 36 -4.77 -0.68 -8.26
CA VAL A 36 -3.72 -1.19 -7.36
C VAL A 36 -4.29 -1.36 -5.96
N PHE A 37 -3.99 -2.50 -5.35
CA PHE A 37 -4.34 -2.85 -3.98
C PHE A 37 -3.08 -3.17 -3.20
N VAL A 38 -3.02 -2.69 -1.97
CA VAL A 38 -1.87 -2.89 -1.08
C VAL A 38 -2.39 -3.43 0.25
N TYR A 39 -1.89 -4.60 0.63
CA TYR A 39 -2.14 -5.14 1.96
C TYR A 39 -1.25 -4.44 2.97
N THR A 40 -1.87 -3.99 4.06
CA THR A 40 -1.22 -3.22 5.12
C THR A 40 -1.57 -3.81 6.48
N ARG A 41 -0.65 -3.71 7.43
CA ARG A 41 -0.84 -4.16 8.80
C ARG A 41 -1.35 -3.00 9.66
N TRP A 42 -2.26 -3.31 10.57
CA TRP A 42 -2.88 -2.34 11.49
C TRP A 42 -1.90 -1.46 12.27
N SER A 43 -0.70 -1.94 12.57
CA SER A 43 0.30 -1.19 13.35
C SER A 43 1.09 -0.18 12.51
N TYR A 44 1.03 -0.28 11.18
CA TYR A 44 1.87 0.49 10.26
C TYR A 44 1.07 1.41 9.32
N SER A 45 -0.25 1.34 9.35
CA SER A 45 -1.11 2.15 8.48
C SER A 45 -2.40 2.52 9.21
N ASP A 46 -2.94 3.69 8.87
CA ASP A 46 -4.22 4.14 9.42
C ASP A 46 -5.34 3.19 8.97
N ARG A 47 -5.96 2.50 9.94
CA ARG A 47 -7.03 1.53 9.72
C ARG A 47 -8.24 2.12 9.00
N ARG A 48 -8.49 3.42 9.16
CA ARG A 48 -9.63 4.11 8.54
C ARG A 48 -9.33 4.54 7.11
N ARG A 49 -8.06 4.59 6.71
CA ARG A 49 -7.67 4.98 5.37
C ARG A 49 -7.88 3.81 4.41
N LYS A 50 -8.81 3.99 3.46
CA LYS A 50 -9.12 3.01 2.42
C LYS A 50 -8.37 3.25 1.12
N THR A 51 -7.90 4.47 0.89
CA THR A 51 -7.18 4.85 -0.33
C THR A 51 -6.03 5.79 -0.02
N TYR A 52 -4.97 5.69 -0.82
CA TYR A 52 -3.77 6.52 -0.72
C TYR A 52 -3.11 6.66 -2.09
N LYS A 53 -2.96 7.90 -2.60
CA LYS A 53 -2.37 8.19 -3.92
C LYS A 53 -2.96 7.35 -5.07
N GLY A 54 -4.27 7.10 -5.04
CA GLY A 54 -4.97 6.25 -6.03
C GLY A 54 -4.80 4.75 -5.82
N VAL A 55 -4.10 4.32 -4.77
CA VAL A 55 -3.95 2.93 -4.36
C VAL A 55 -5.01 2.58 -3.32
N ASN A 56 -5.64 1.43 -3.45
CA ASN A 56 -6.59 0.88 -2.48
C ASN A 56 -5.84 0.16 -1.36
N LEU A 57 -6.18 0.44 -0.11
CA LEU A 57 -5.56 -0.15 1.08
C LEU A 57 -6.45 -1.24 1.66
N ILE A 58 -5.87 -2.42 1.85
CA ILE A 58 -6.52 -3.55 2.53
C ILE A 58 -5.83 -3.71 3.88
N ASN A 59 -6.47 -3.18 4.92
CA ASN A 59 -5.96 -3.22 6.29
C ASN A 59 -6.29 -4.58 6.93
N LEU A 60 -5.26 -5.35 7.30
CA LEU A 60 -5.40 -6.64 7.98
C LEU A 60 -4.81 -6.61 9.40
N PRO A 61 -5.38 -7.39 10.34
CA PRO A 61 -4.76 -7.63 11.63
C PRO A 61 -3.41 -8.34 11.44
N SER A 62 -2.45 -8.04 12.31
CA SER A 62 -1.20 -8.78 12.44
C SER A 62 -0.98 -9.13 13.91
N LEU A 63 -0.39 -10.29 14.16
CA LEU A 63 0.01 -10.76 15.50
C LEU A 63 1.06 -9.85 16.12
#